data_AF-A0A1M7GCA4-F1
#
_entry.id   AF-A0A1M7GCA4-F1
#
_cell.length_a   1.000
_cell.length_b   1.000
_cell.length_c   1.000
_cell.angle_alpha   90.00
_cell.angle_beta   90.00
_cell.angle_gamma   90.00
#
_symmetry.space_group_name_H-M   'P 1'
#
loop_
_entity.id
_entity.type
_entity.pdbx_description
1 polymer ?
#
loop_
_entity_poly.entity_id
_entity_poly.type
_entity_poly.pdbx_seq_one_letter_code
_entity_poly.pdbx_strand_id
1 'polypeptide(L)'
;MNQGEDSVLQIIEEVASKHGIALDPNDPILMVYTINQHLMRSGARIQQAMLKECQKDIEEHMGLWKAQGDQAMRSTLDATREIITASVRVETEMALKALTLDLNKHQRSANLNLFASMLTLAASAIVLWTALSH
;
A
#
# COMPACT_ATOMS: atom_id res chain seq x y z
N MET A 1 -53.81 -0.19 22.01
CA MET A 1 -53.21 -1.47 22.45
C MET A 1 -52.36 -1.16 23.67
N ASN A 2 -52.86 -1.55 24.85
CA ASN A 2 -52.51 -1.02 26.17
C ASN A 2 -51.30 -1.71 26.85
N GLN A 3 -50.38 -2.29 26.07
CA GLN A 3 -49.31 -3.15 26.60
C GLN A 3 -48.34 -2.44 27.57
N GLY A 4 -48.26 -1.12 27.53
CA GLY A 4 -47.44 -0.34 28.46
C GLY A 4 -48.02 -0.25 29.86
N GLU A 5 -49.34 -0.12 30.00
CA GLU A 5 -50.01 -0.06 31.31
C GLU A 5 -50.02 -1.43 31.98
N ASP A 6 -50.26 -2.50 31.22
CA ASP A 6 -50.27 -3.88 31.72
C ASP A 6 -48.89 -4.30 32.27
N SER A 7 -47.80 -3.86 31.62
CA SER A 7 -46.43 -4.15 32.08
C SER A 7 -46.08 -3.38 33.36
N VAL A 8 -46.61 -2.17 33.56
CA VAL A 8 -46.37 -1.38 34.78
C VAL A 8 -47.12 -1.99 35.96
N LEU A 9 -48.37 -2.42 35.77
CA LEU A 9 -49.16 -3.12 36.78
C LEU A 9 -48.48 -4.40 37.28
N GLN A 10 -47.91 -5.20 36.37
CA GLN A 10 -47.14 -6.39 36.76
C GLN A 10 -45.92 -6.07 37.63
N ILE A 11 -45.21 -4.98 37.31
CA ILE A 11 -44.02 -4.58 38.08
C ILE A 11 -44.42 -4.05 39.46
N ILE A 12 -45.54 -3.34 39.56
CA ILE A 12 -46.10 -2.89 40.84
C ILE A 12 -46.44 -4.10 41.72
N GLU A 13 -47.08 -5.12 41.16
CA GLU A 13 -47.42 -6.36 41.87
C GLU A 13 -46.17 -7.17 42.27
N GLU A 14 -45.16 -7.24 41.40
CA GLU A 14 -43.89 -7.92 41.68
C GLU A 14 -43.09 -7.22 42.81
N VAL A 15 -43.03 -5.89 42.80
CA VAL A 15 -42.33 -5.12 43.84
C VAL A 15 -43.08 -5.21 45.18
N ALA A 16 -44.42 -5.13 45.16
CA ALA A 16 -45.24 -5.27 46.35
C ALA A 16 -45.10 -6.67 46.98
N SER A 17 -45.07 -7.73 46.17
CA SER A 17 -44.89 -9.11 46.66
C SER A 17 -43.48 -9.39 47.18
N LYS A 18 -42.43 -8.85 46.55
CA LYS A 18 -41.03 -9.07 46.98
C LYS A 18 -40.60 -8.22 48.17
N HIS A 19 -41.14 -7.01 48.32
CA HIS A 19 -40.62 -6.03 49.29
C HIS A 19 -41.67 -5.55 50.31
N GLY A 20 -42.94 -5.93 50.16
CA GLY A 20 -44.01 -5.59 51.09
C GLY A 20 -44.42 -4.11 51.06
N ILE A 21 -44.04 -3.38 50.01
CA ILE A 21 -44.32 -1.95 49.83
C ILE A 21 -45.36 -1.80 48.73
N ALA A 22 -46.51 -1.19 49.03
CA ALA A 22 -47.51 -0.82 48.03
C ALA A 22 -47.05 0.46 47.31
N LEU A 23 -46.76 0.37 46.01
CA LEU A 23 -46.39 1.54 45.20
C LEU A 23 -47.63 2.12 44.49
N ASP A 24 -47.80 3.44 44.59
CA ASP A 24 -48.77 4.22 43.79
C ASP A 24 -48.15 4.62 42.44
N PRO A 25 -48.92 4.83 41.36
CA PRO A 25 -48.39 5.35 40.09
C PRO A 25 -47.61 6.67 40.21
N ASN A 26 -47.84 7.47 41.27
CA ASN A 26 -47.08 8.69 41.56
C ASN A 26 -45.90 8.48 42.52
N ASP A 27 -45.59 7.23 42.88
CA ASP A 27 -44.45 6.91 43.71
C ASP A 27 -43.14 7.33 42.98
N PRO A 28 -42.21 8.03 43.66
CA PRO A 28 -40.93 8.44 43.08
C PRO A 28 -40.15 7.29 42.43
N ILE A 29 -40.26 6.06 42.95
CA ILE A 29 -39.56 4.89 42.40
C ILE A 29 -40.11 4.53 41.00
N LEU A 30 -41.43 4.56 40.81
CA LEU A 30 -42.07 4.31 39.52
C LEU A 30 -41.80 5.44 38.52
N MET A 31 -41.71 6.68 39.01
CA MET A 31 -41.34 7.83 38.18
C MET A 31 -39.92 7.67 37.62
N VAL A 32 -38.95 7.27 38.45
CA VAL A 32 -37.57 6.98 38.02
C VAL A 32 -37.53 5.81 37.03
N TYR A 33 -38.28 4.74 37.27
CA TYR A 33 -38.40 3.63 36.32
C TYR A 33 -38.92 4.10 34.95
N THR A 34 -39.97 4.92 34.95
CA THR A 34 -40.57 5.47 33.73
C THR A 34 -39.59 6.37 32.98
N ILE A 35 -38.89 7.25 33.68
CA ILE A 35 -37.85 8.12 33.11
C ILE A 35 -36.72 7.27 32.53
N ASN A 36 -36.28 6.23 33.23
CA ASN A 36 -35.19 5.37 32.79
C ASN A 36 -35.58 4.55 31.55
N GLN A 37 -36.80 4.00 31.52
CA GLN A 37 -37.37 3.37 30.32
C GLN A 37 -37.41 4.33 29.13
N HIS A 38 -37.84 5.58 29.36
CA HIS A 38 -37.89 6.59 28.30
C HIS A 38 -36.48 6.97 27.80
N LEU A 39 -35.53 7.17 28.71
CA LEU A 39 -34.13 7.43 28.40
C LEU A 39 -33.48 6.29 27.63
N MET A 40 -33.70 5.03 28.02
CA MET A 40 -33.18 3.86 27.31
C MET A 40 -33.74 3.76 25.88
N ARG A 41 -35.05 3.95 25.70
CA ARG A 41 -35.66 3.97 24.36
C ARG A 41 -35.18 5.15 23.52
N SER A 42 -35.06 6.33 24.12
CA SER A 42 -34.56 7.53 23.44
C SER A 42 -33.09 7.37 23.06
N GLY A 43 -32.26 6.87 23.97
CA GLY A 43 -30.85 6.58 23.76
C GLY A 43 -30.61 5.60 22.62
N ALA A 44 -31.38 4.49 22.57
CA ALA A 44 -31.30 3.53 21.47
C ALA A 44 -31.64 4.17 20.11
N ARG A 45 -32.66 5.04 20.06
CA ARG A 45 -33.03 5.76 18.83
C ARG A 45 -31.98 6.76 18.40
N ILE A 46 -31.42 7.52 19.35
CA ILE A 46 -30.34 8.48 19.10
C ILE A 46 -29.10 7.74 18.57
N GLN A 47 -28.69 6.65 19.22
CA GLN A 47 -27.57 5.83 18.78
C GLN A 47 -27.79 5.27 17.38
N GLN A 48 -29.00 4.79 17.06
CA GLN A 48 -29.32 4.28 15.73
C GLN A 48 -29.30 5.38 14.66
N ALA A 49 -29.74 6.60 14.99
CA ALA A 49 -29.66 7.74 14.08
C ALA A 49 -28.20 8.16 13.84
N MET A 50 -27.38 8.22 14.89
CA MET A 50 -25.94 8.52 14.76
C MET A 50 -25.21 7.48 13.90
N LEU A 51 -25.53 6.20 14.06
CA LEU A 51 -24.94 5.12 13.25
C LEU A 51 -25.31 5.24 11.77
N LYS A 52 -26.56 5.62 11.46
CA LYS A 52 -27.00 5.85 10.08
C LYS A 52 -26.29 7.04 9.44
N GLU A 53 -26.09 8.12 10.18
CA GLU A 53 -25.36 9.28 9.66
C GLU A 53 -23.89 8.93 9.42
N CYS A 54 -23.23 8.22 10.34
CA CYS A 54 -21.86 7.75 10.15
C CYS A 54 -21.73 6.84 8.93
N GLN A 55 -22.69 5.93 8.71
CA GLN A 55 -22.70 5.10 7.50
C GLN A 55 -22.79 5.94 6.23
N LYS A 56 -23.69 6.94 6.22
CA LYS A 56 -23.86 7.84 5.08
C LYS A 56 -22.60 8.66 4.81
N ASP A 57 -21.95 9.20 5.85
CA ASP A 57 -20.69 9.93 5.72
C ASP A 57 -19.58 9.04 5.13
N ILE A 58 -19.53 7.77 5.54
CA ILE A 58 -18.60 6.80 4.98
C ILE A 58 -18.91 6.54 3.50
N GLU A 59 -20.17 6.33 3.15
CA GLU A 59 -20.58 6.10 1.75
C GLU A 59 -20.28 7.31 0.86
N GLU A 60 -20.43 8.53 1.38
CA GLU A 60 -20.10 9.77 0.67
C GLU A 60 -18.59 9.88 0.38
N HIS A 61 -17.74 9.55 1.36
CA HIS A 61 -16.29 9.71 1.24
C HIS A 61 -15.55 8.49 0.66
N MET A 62 -16.17 7.31 0.64
CA MET A 62 -15.53 6.07 0.18
C MET A 62 -15.06 6.15 -1.28
N GLY A 63 -15.86 6.77 -2.16
CA GLY A 63 -15.50 6.97 -3.56
C GLY A 63 -14.25 7.85 -3.73
N LEU A 64 -14.17 8.91 -2.93
CA LEU A 64 -13.02 9.82 -2.93
C LEU A 64 -11.75 9.12 -2.45
N TRP A 65 -11.83 8.37 -1.35
CA TRP A 65 -10.68 7.64 -0.80
C TRP A 65 -10.18 6.55 -1.76
N LYS A 66 -11.11 5.87 -2.44
CA LYS A 66 -10.75 4.89 -3.47
C LYS A 66 -10.02 5.55 -4.65
N ALA A 67 -10.54 6.66 -5.16
CA ALA A 67 -9.91 7.39 -6.25
C ALA A 67 -8.53 7.94 -5.88
N GLN A 68 -8.37 8.48 -4.66
CA GLN A 68 -7.08 8.95 -4.14
C GLN A 68 -6.08 7.81 -3.98
N GLY A 69 -6.52 6.65 -3.48
CA GLY A 69 -5.69 5.44 -3.38
C GLY A 69 -5.21 4.95 -4.74
N ASP A 70 -6.12 4.86 -5.72
CA ASP A 70 -5.78 4.47 -7.10
C ASP A 70 -4.80 5.47 -7.73
N GLN A 71 -4.98 6.77 -7.51
CA GLN A 71 -4.06 7.80 -8.02
C GLN A 71 -2.66 7.67 -7.40
N ALA A 72 -2.56 7.48 -6.08
CA ALA A 72 -1.29 7.28 -5.40
C ALA A 72 -0.58 6.01 -5.90
N MET A 73 -1.32 4.91 -6.09
CA MET A 73 -0.78 3.67 -6.63
C MET A 73 -0.27 3.85 -8.07
N ARG A 74 -0.99 4.57 -8.92
CA ARG A 74 -0.55 4.84 -10.31
C ARG A 74 0.69 5.72 -10.34
N SER A 75 0.74 6.77 -9.53
CA SER A 75 1.91 7.66 -9.45
C SER A 75 3.16 6.91 -8.96
N THR A 76 3.03 6.06 -7.95
CA THR A 76 4.14 5.25 -7.45
C THR A 76 4.59 4.20 -8.48
N LEU A 77 3.67 3.58 -9.20
CA LEU A 77 3.99 2.65 -10.28
C LEU A 77 4.71 3.35 -11.44
N ASP A 78 4.27 4.53 -11.85
CA ASP A 78 4.90 5.32 -12.91
C ASP A 78 6.31 5.77 -12.50
N ALA A 79 6.48 6.27 -11.28
CA ALA A 79 7.79 6.62 -10.73
C ALA A 79 8.73 5.40 -10.69
N THR A 80 8.23 4.25 -10.25
CA THR A 80 9.00 3.00 -10.22
C THR A 80 9.40 2.57 -11.63
N ARG A 81 8.47 2.67 -12.59
CA ARG A 81 8.74 2.36 -14.00
C ARG A 81 9.83 3.25 -14.57
N GLU A 82 9.81 4.54 -14.28
CA GLU A 82 10.85 5.49 -14.71
C GLU A 82 12.22 5.17 -14.12
N ILE A 83 12.29 4.84 -12.82
CA ILE A 83 13.54 4.44 -12.18
C ILE A 83 14.11 3.18 -12.83
N ILE A 84 13.28 2.17 -13.10
CA ILE A 84 13.70 0.92 -13.73
C ILE A 84 14.19 1.19 -15.16
N THR A 85 13.46 1.94 -15.98
CA THR A 85 13.88 2.22 -17.36
C THR A 85 15.17 3.04 -17.41
N ALA A 86 15.34 4.01 -16.52
CA ALA A 86 16.58 4.77 -16.39
C ALA A 86 17.75 3.87 -15.96
N SER A 87 17.55 3.01 -14.97
CA SER A 87 18.59 2.08 -14.48
C SER A 87 19.02 1.10 -15.55
N VAL A 88 18.06 0.47 -16.25
CA VAL A 88 18.34 -0.45 -17.36
C VAL A 88 19.10 0.27 -18.48
N ARG A 89 18.74 1.51 -18.81
CA ARG A 89 19.45 2.29 -19.82
C ARG A 89 20.91 2.56 -19.41
N VAL A 90 21.13 2.94 -18.16
CA VAL A 90 22.49 3.20 -17.64
C VAL A 90 23.32 1.91 -17.64
N GLU A 91 22.76 0.79 -17.18
CA GLU A 91 23.44 -0.51 -17.19
C GLU A 91 23.77 -0.99 -18.61
N THR A 92 22.83 -0.86 -19.54
CA THR A 92 23.07 -1.22 -20.95
C THR A 92 24.12 -0.33 -21.61
N GLU A 93 24.12 0.98 -21.36
CA GLU A 93 25.15 1.89 -21.86
C GLU A 93 26.53 1.56 -21.27
N MET A 94 26.61 1.22 -19.99
CA MET A 94 27.84 0.78 -19.34
C MET A 94 28.35 -0.55 -19.91
N ALA A 95 27.46 -1.53 -20.10
CA ALA A 95 27.79 -2.82 -20.69
C ALA A 95 28.29 -2.66 -22.15
N LEU A 96 27.63 -1.82 -22.95
CA LEU A 96 28.07 -1.50 -24.31
C LEU A 96 29.44 -0.79 -24.34
N LYS A 97 29.68 0.16 -23.42
CA LYS A 97 31.01 0.80 -23.30
C LYS A 97 32.08 -0.20 -22.89
N ALA A 98 31.79 -1.11 -21.96
CA ALA A 98 32.73 -2.15 -21.56
C ALA A 98 33.07 -3.09 -22.74
N LEU A 99 32.06 -3.51 -23.50
CA LEU A 99 32.24 -4.35 -24.69
C LEU A 99 33.08 -3.65 -25.78
N THR A 100 32.83 -2.38 -26.07
CA THR A 100 33.59 -1.64 -27.08
C THR A 100 35.05 -1.42 -26.69
N LEU A 101 35.32 -1.15 -25.40
CA LEU A 101 36.69 -1.07 -24.88
C LEU A 101 37.42 -2.41 -24.99
N ASP A 102 36.75 -3.52 -24.69
CA ASP A 102 37.32 -4.86 -24.78
C ASP A 102 37.65 -5.24 -26.24
N LEU A 103 36.72 -4.99 -27.17
CA LEU A 103 36.95 -5.19 -28.60
C LEU A 103 38.12 -4.37 -29.15
N ASN A 104 38.22 -3.10 -28.77
CA ASN A 104 39.32 -2.22 -29.18
C ASN A 104 40.67 -2.71 -28.64
N LYS A 105 40.70 -3.26 -27.43
CA LYS A 105 41.92 -3.83 -26.83
C LYS A 105 42.42 -5.04 -27.63
N HIS A 106 41.50 -5.91 -28.05
CA HIS A 106 41.84 -7.06 -28.89
C HIS A 106 42.30 -6.64 -30.30
N GLN A 107 41.63 -5.69 -30.95
CA GLN A 107 42.05 -5.20 -32.27
C GLN A 107 43.43 -4.53 -32.27
N ARG A 108 43.74 -3.75 -31.23
CA ARG A 108 45.07 -3.10 -31.11
C ARG A 108 46.18 -4.13 -30.97
N SER A 109 45.95 -5.21 -30.23
CA SER A 109 46.91 -6.31 -30.09
C SER A 109 47.15 -7.05 -31.41
N ALA A 110 46.09 -7.23 -32.23
CA ALA A 110 46.21 -7.85 -33.55
C ALA A 110 47.03 -7.00 -34.53
N ASN A 111 46.80 -5.68 -34.56
CA ASN A 111 47.57 -4.77 -35.42
C ASN A 111 49.05 -4.71 -35.01
N LEU A 112 49.33 -4.62 -33.71
CA LEU A 112 50.71 -4.65 -33.21
C LEU A 112 51.42 -5.96 -33.54
N ASN A 113 50.72 -7.09 -33.45
CA ASN A 113 51.26 -8.39 -33.82
C ASN A 113 51.55 -8.48 -35.34
N LEU A 114 50.71 -7.87 -36.18
CA LEU A 114 50.93 -7.75 -37.62
C LEU A 114 52.21 -6.98 -37.94
N PHE A 115 52.43 -5.83 -37.30
CA PHE A 115 53.66 -5.05 -37.45
C PHE A 115 54.90 -5.81 -36.95
N ALA A 116 54.79 -6.48 -35.80
CA ALA A 116 55.87 -7.29 -35.25
C ALA A 116 56.24 -8.45 -36.21
N SER A 117 55.25 -9.09 -36.83
CA SER A 117 55.46 -10.15 -37.82
C SER A 117 56.18 -9.63 -39.07
N MET A 118 55.78 -8.47 -39.59
CA MET A 118 56.46 -7.83 -40.73
C MET A 118 57.92 -7.45 -40.41
N LEU A 119 58.16 -6.86 -39.23
CA LEU A 119 59.51 -6.53 -38.76
C LEU A 119 60.38 -7.79 -38.60
N THR A 120 59.81 -8.87 -38.04
CA THR A 120 60.51 -10.14 -37.86
C THR A 120 60.87 -10.76 -39.21
N LEU A 121 59.98 -10.67 -40.20
CA LEU A 121 60.20 -11.20 -41.54
C LEU A 121 61.28 -10.40 -42.29
N ALA A 122 61.28 -9.08 -42.16
CA ALA A 122 62.33 -8.21 -42.71
C ALA A 122 63.70 -8.51 -42.08
N ALA A 123 63.76 -8.64 -40.74
CA ALA A 123 64.99 -9.00 -40.04
C ALA A 123 65.52 -10.38 -40.47
N SER A 124 64.64 -11.37 -40.60
CA SER A 124 64.99 -12.71 -41.10
C SER A 124 65.55 -12.67 -42.52
N ALA A 125 64.95 -11.88 -43.41
CA ALA A 125 65.41 -11.72 -44.79
C ALA A 125 66.81 -11.08 -44.85
N ILE A 126 67.08 -10.08 -44.01
CA ILE A 126 68.41 -9.45 -43.91
C ILE A 126 69.45 -10.46 -43.43
N VAL A 127 69.14 -11.24 -42.39
CA VAL A 127 70.04 -12.28 -41.88
C VAL A 127 70.34 -13.31 -42.96
N LEU A 128 69.32 -13.77 -43.69
CA LEU A 128 69.48 -14.74 -44.78
C LEU A 128 70.36 -14.17 -45.91
N TRP A 129 70.16 -12.91 -46.27
CA TRP A 129 70.98 -12.22 -47.26
C TRP A 129 72.44 -12.14 -46.82
N THR A 130 72.68 -11.73 -45.56
CA THR A 130 74.05 -11.60 -45.02
C THR A 130 74.78 -12.94 -44.97
N ALA A 131 74.07 -14.03 -44.64
CA ALA A 131 74.62 -15.38 -44.60
C ALA A 131 74.91 -15.95 -46.00
N LEU A 132 74.19 -15.52 -47.04
CA LEU A 132 74.41 -15.94 -48.42
C LEU A 132 75.49 -15.10 -49.12
N SER A 133 75.71 -13.87 -48.69
CA SER A 133 76.75 -12.97 -49.21
C SER A 133 78.14 -13.17 -48.59
N HIS A 134 78.27 -14.09 -47.63
CA HIS A 134 79.53 -14.45 -46.98
C HIS A 134 79.98 -15.85 -47.44
#